data_AF-A0A7C4KIB6-F1
#
_entry.id   AF-A0A7C4KIB6-F1
#
_cell.length_a   1.000
_cell.length_b   1.000
_cell.length_c   1.000
_cell.angle_alpha   90.00
_cell.angle_beta   90.00
_cell.angle_gamma   90.00
#
_symmetry.space_group_name_H-M   'P 1'
#
loop_
_entity.id
_entity.type
_entity.pdbx_description
1 polymer ?
#
loop_
_entity_poly.entity_id
_entity_poly.type
_entity_poly.pdbx_seq_one_letter_code
_entity_poly.pdbx_strand_id
1 'polypeptide(L)'
;MSKRLSNALFALLVLAYLVYGMAFLLKMVVTIDGQVYFLLFDDATISMTYARNLANGYGLVWNPGGERVEGFTNLLWVLYMALFHRLPIPENWIALPIQITGLALTLANLFVVRKIALRVAPNNPVVMLLGVLLTAFYYPLTNWSLIGTEVGAMVLGVSVSVWLALDTLEDGRFRAGLYLWMGLLTLVRPDAVVGYLAVWGFLILFDARNRRAHLVWGGGLLVLFAG
;
A
#
# COMPACT_ATOMS: atom_id res chain seq x y z
N MET A 1 3.77 31.36 -5.57
CA MET A 1 4.98 30.59 -5.19
C MET A 1 5.65 30.08 -6.46
N SER A 2 6.98 30.23 -6.61
CA SER A 2 7.67 29.76 -7.82
C SER A 2 7.73 28.24 -7.90
N LYS A 3 7.76 27.67 -9.12
CA LYS A 3 7.88 26.21 -9.34
C LYS A 3 9.15 25.62 -8.72
N ARG A 4 10.24 26.39 -8.70
CA ARG A 4 11.50 25.99 -8.04
C ARG A 4 11.31 25.88 -6.53
N LEU A 5 10.71 26.88 -5.90
CA LEU A 5 10.45 26.86 -4.46
C LEU A 5 9.50 25.74 -4.06
N SER A 6 8.40 25.53 -4.79
CA SER A 6 7.46 24.43 -4.49
C SER A 6 8.09 23.04 -4.61
N ASN A 7 8.97 22.84 -5.60
CA ASN A 7 9.67 21.56 -5.77
C ASN A 7 10.71 21.35 -4.66
N ALA A 8 11.42 22.40 -4.24
CA ALA A 8 12.35 22.33 -3.12
C ALA A 8 11.63 22.00 -1.80
N LEU A 9 10.49 22.64 -1.53
CA LEU A 9 9.67 22.35 -0.36
C LEU A 9 9.11 20.93 -0.39
N PHE A 10 8.66 20.44 -1.55
CA PHE A 10 8.26 19.04 -1.69
C PHE A 10 9.40 18.07 -1.39
N ALA A 11 10.60 18.32 -1.94
CA ALA A 11 11.78 17.48 -1.66
C ALA A 11 12.15 17.51 -0.16
N LEU A 12 12.03 18.68 0.49
CA LEU A 12 12.23 18.81 1.92
C LEU A 12 11.22 17.99 2.73
N LEU A 13 9.93 17.98 2.33
CA LEU A 13 8.91 17.14 2.99
C LEU A 13 9.19 15.65 2.82
N VAL A 14 9.60 15.21 1.63
CA VAL A 14 9.98 13.82 1.37
C VAL A 14 11.19 13.42 2.21
N LEU A 15 12.22 14.27 2.28
CA LEU A 15 13.40 14.04 3.11
C LEU A 15 13.05 14.01 4.60
N ALA A 16 12.21 14.95 5.06
CA ALA A 16 11.75 14.98 6.45
C ALA A 16 10.96 13.72 6.81
N TYR A 17 10.10 13.24 5.91
CA TYR A 17 9.37 11.97 6.11
C TYR A 17 10.31 10.77 6.11
N LEU A 18 11.30 10.72 5.22
CA LEU A 18 12.32 9.67 5.22
C LEU A 18 13.06 9.64 6.56
N VAL A 19 13.52 10.78 7.07
CA VAL A 19 14.19 10.87 8.38
C VAL A 19 13.25 10.44 9.51
N TYR A 20 11.99 10.88 9.49
CA TYR A 20 10.98 10.48 10.45
C TYR A 20 10.73 8.96 10.44
N GLY A 21 10.55 8.37 9.26
CA GLY A 21 10.36 6.93 9.08
C GLY A 21 11.57 6.13 9.54
N MET A 22 12.79 6.55 9.19
CA MET A 22 14.02 5.91 9.68
C MET A 22 14.14 5.98 11.20
N ALA A 23 13.84 7.13 11.80
CA ALA A 23 13.81 7.29 13.26
C ALA A 23 12.74 6.40 13.92
N PHE A 24 11.59 6.21 13.27
CA PHE A 24 10.56 5.28 13.71
C PHE A 24 11.07 3.83 13.69
N LEU A 25 11.68 3.39 12.58
CA LEU A 25 12.22 2.03 12.47
C LEU A 25 13.31 1.75 13.50
N LEU A 26 14.18 2.71 13.77
CA LEU A 26 15.21 2.57 14.82
C LEU A 26 14.63 2.41 16.23
N LYS A 27 13.42 2.93 16.49
CA LYS A 27 12.70 2.72 17.75
C LYS A 27 12.02 1.36 17.84
N MET A 28 11.86 0.64 16.72
CA MET A 28 11.29 -0.71 16.64
C MET A 28 12.33 -1.82 16.79
N VAL A 29 13.55 -1.45 17.19
CA VAL A 29 14.66 -2.38 17.40
C VAL A 29 14.82 -2.65 18.90
N VAL A 30 14.91 -3.93 19.26
CA VAL A 30 15.19 -4.36 20.63
C VAL A 30 16.43 -5.25 20.66
N THR A 31 17.18 -5.20 21.76
CA THR A 31 18.30 -6.11 22.00
C THR A 31 17.90 -7.10 23.09
N ILE A 32 17.96 -8.40 22.78
CA ILE A 32 17.67 -9.51 23.70
C ILE A 32 18.89 -10.43 23.68
N ASP A 33 19.49 -10.69 24.84
CA ASP A 33 20.69 -11.54 25.01
C ASP A 33 21.86 -11.18 24.06
N GLY A 34 22.05 -9.86 23.83
CA GLY A 34 23.09 -9.34 22.94
C GLY A 34 22.79 -9.48 21.45
N GLN A 35 21.63 -10.00 21.06
CA GLN A 35 21.16 -10.09 19.68
C GLN A 35 20.14 -9.00 19.37
N VAL A 36 20.26 -8.41 18.18
CA VAL A 36 19.35 -7.37 17.69
C VAL A 36 18.13 -8.02 17.02
N TYR A 37 16.94 -7.59 17.41
CA TYR A 37 15.66 -8.01 16.83
C TYR A 37 14.90 -6.82 16.26
N PHE A 38 14.39 -6.99 15.05
CA PHE A 38 13.41 -6.10 14.45
C PHE A 38 12.01 -6.62 14.76
N LEU A 39 11.14 -5.75 15.29
CA LEU A 39 9.81 -6.14 15.75
C LEU A 39 8.72 -5.73 14.75
N LEU A 40 7.74 -6.61 14.57
CA LEU A 40 6.47 -6.26 13.94
C LEU A 40 5.37 -6.15 14.99
N PHE A 41 4.27 -5.52 14.61
CA PHE A 41 3.00 -5.62 15.33
C PHE A 41 2.52 -7.07 15.36
N ASP A 42 1.83 -7.47 16.43
CA ASP A 42 1.39 -8.83 16.68
C ASP A 42 0.52 -9.39 15.53
N ASP A 43 -0.44 -8.63 15.01
CA ASP A 43 -1.24 -9.09 13.85
C ASP A 43 -0.38 -9.34 12.59
N ALA A 44 0.66 -8.53 12.39
CA ALA A 44 1.58 -8.74 11.28
C ALA A 44 2.44 -10.00 11.49
N THR A 45 2.72 -10.39 12.74
CA THR A 45 3.39 -11.68 13.03
C THR A 45 2.52 -12.89 12.75
N ILE A 46 1.19 -12.75 12.77
CA ILE A 46 0.29 -13.83 12.32
C ILE A 46 0.56 -14.10 10.84
N SER A 47 0.50 -13.05 10.01
CA SER A 47 0.77 -13.11 8.57
C SER A 47 2.16 -13.70 8.27
N MET A 48 3.17 -13.27 9.05
CA MET A 48 4.54 -13.76 8.94
C MET A 48 4.66 -15.26 9.26
N THR A 49 3.87 -15.77 10.20
CA THR A 49 3.87 -17.21 10.55
C THR A 49 3.35 -18.06 9.38
N TYR A 50 2.24 -17.65 8.76
CA TYR A 50 1.74 -18.31 7.54
C TYR A 50 2.75 -18.23 6.39
N ALA A 51 3.40 -17.07 6.23
CA ALA A 51 4.43 -16.86 5.22
C ALA A 51 5.64 -17.80 5.40
N ARG A 52 6.14 -17.93 6.64
CA ARG A 52 7.21 -18.86 6.99
C ARG A 52 6.84 -20.31 6.69
N ASN A 53 5.64 -20.73 7.09
CA ASN A 53 5.17 -22.10 6.87
C ASN A 53 5.00 -22.43 5.39
N LEU A 54 4.46 -21.49 4.60
CA LEU A 54 4.40 -21.62 3.16
C LEU A 54 5.81 -21.71 2.55
N ALA A 55 6.74 -20.88 3.01
CA ALA A 55 8.11 -20.90 2.52
C ALA A 55 8.82 -22.24 2.80
N ASN A 56 8.54 -22.87 3.94
CA ASN A 56 9.09 -24.17 4.32
C ASN A 56 8.36 -25.38 3.70
N GLY A 57 7.34 -25.15 2.87
CA GLY A 57 6.63 -26.22 2.17
C GLY A 57 5.47 -26.86 2.95
N TYR A 58 5.12 -26.33 4.11
CA TYR A 58 3.97 -26.80 4.90
C TYR A 58 2.62 -26.27 4.37
N GLY A 59 2.67 -25.26 3.50
CA GLY A 59 1.49 -24.56 2.97
C GLY A 59 1.04 -23.41 3.86
N LEU A 60 -0.11 -22.82 3.52
CA LEU A 60 -0.74 -21.74 4.28
C LEU A 60 -1.45 -22.30 5.52
N VAL A 61 -0.68 -22.61 6.56
CA VAL A 61 -1.18 -23.18 7.82
C VAL A 61 -0.58 -22.45 9.02
N TRP A 62 -1.29 -22.45 10.14
CA TRP A 62 -0.77 -21.94 11.42
C TRP A 62 0.23 -22.91 12.06
N ASN A 63 -0.21 -24.15 12.28
CA ASN A 63 0.58 -25.23 12.86
C ASN A 63 0.79 -26.35 11.83
N PRO A 64 2.03 -26.62 11.37
CA PRO A 64 2.32 -27.76 10.50
C PRO A 64 1.85 -29.09 11.13
N GLY A 65 1.08 -29.88 10.37
CA GLY A 65 0.49 -31.15 10.86
C GLY A 65 -0.76 -31.01 11.73
N GLY A 66 -1.16 -29.78 12.08
CA GLY A 66 -2.41 -29.50 12.78
C GLY A 66 -3.61 -29.31 11.85
N GLU A 67 -4.72 -28.85 12.42
CA GLU A 67 -5.91 -28.46 11.67
C GLU A 67 -5.61 -27.27 10.74
N ARG A 68 -6.20 -27.29 9.54
CA ARG A 68 -6.08 -26.21 8.57
C ARG A 68 -7.12 -25.15 8.86
N VAL A 69 -6.66 -24.02 9.40
CA VAL A 69 -7.48 -22.83 9.66
C VAL A 69 -6.85 -21.65 8.92
N GLU A 70 -7.68 -20.84 8.27
CA GLU A 70 -7.25 -19.57 7.69
C GLU A 70 -7.36 -18.47 8.75
N GLY A 71 -6.23 -17.85 9.10
CA GLY A 71 -6.14 -16.84 10.15
C GLY A 71 -5.63 -15.48 9.68
N PHE A 72 -5.54 -15.26 8.37
CA PHE A 72 -5.06 -14.00 7.78
C PHE A 72 -6.12 -13.44 6.83
N THR A 73 -6.12 -12.13 6.61
CA THR A 73 -7.04 -11.44 5.68
C THR A 73 -6.30 -10.59 4.67
N ASN A 74 -5.05 -10.95 4.37
CA ASN A 74 -4.14 -10.18 3.53
C ASN A 74 -3.28 -11.12 2.66
N LEU A 75 -3.93 -12.01 1.90
CA LEU A 75 -3.30 -13.09 1.12
C LEU A 75 -2.07 -12.63 0.33
N LEU A 76 -2.16 -11.57 -0.47
CA LEU A 76 -1.01 -11.10 -1.25
C LEU A 76 0.13 -10.59 -0.37
N TRP A 77 -0.17 -10.05 0.80
CA TRP A 77 0.86 -9.64 1.76
C TRP A 77 1.55 -10.83 2.42
N VAL A 78 0.81 -11.90 2.74
CA VAL A 78 1.39 -13.18 3.21
C VAL A 78 2.29 -13.79 2.13
N LEU A 79 1.83 -13.85 0.88
CA LEU A 79 2.65 -14.35 -0.24
C LEU A 79 3.90 -13.50 -0.44
N TYR A 80 3.79 -12.17 -0.30
CA TYR A 80 4.92 -11.25 -0.35
C TYR A 80 5.93 -11.51 0.77
N MET A 81 5.48 -11.65 2.02
CA MET A 81 6.32 -12.01 3.17
C MET A 81 7.02 -13.36 2.96
N ALA A 82 6.35 -14.33 2.34
CA ALA A 82 6.89 -15.67 2.11
C ALA A 82 8.13 -15.65 1.20
N LEU A 83 8.24 -14.66 0.30
CA LEU A 83 9.43 -14.47 -0.55
C LEU A 83 10.68 -14.22 0.28
N PHE A 84 10.59 -13.45 1.38
CA PHE A 84 11.76 -13.17 2.23
C PHE A 84 12.19 -14.38 3.05
N HIS A 85 11.25 -15.23 3.45
CA HIS A 85 11.57 -16.49 4.14
C HIS A 85 12.29 -17.51 3.24
N ARG A 86 12.33 -17.30 1.92
CA ARG A 86 13.17 -18.10 1.00
C ARG A 86 14.61 -17.61 0.93
N LEU A 87 14.89 -16.41 1.44
CA LEU A 87 16.23 -15.85 1.49
C LEU A 87 16.92 -16.28 2.79
N PRO A 88 18.26 -16.35 2.83
CA PRO A 88 19.02 -16.68 4.03
C PRO A 88 19.07 -15.50 5.02
N ILE A 89 17.90 -14.94 5.38
CA ILE A 89 17.75 -13.87 6.36
C ILE A 89 17.48 -14.50 7.73
N PRO A 90 18.29 -14.22 8.76
CA PRO A 90 18.05 -14.70 10.12
C PRO A 90 16.68 -14.27 10.66
N GLU A 91 16.05 -15.10 11.50
CA GLU A 91 14.70 -14.81 12.03
C GLU A 91 14.63 -13.46 12.76
N ASN A 92 15.70 -13.06 13.46
CA ASN A 92 15.77 -11.78 14.17
C ASN A 92 15.81 -10.55 13.24
N TRP A 93 16.09 -10.74 11.94
CA TRP A 93 16.14 -9.68 10.93
C TRP A 93 14.97 -9.72 9.95
N ILE A 94 14.14 -10.77 9.95
CA ILE A 94 13.13 -10.99 8.91
C ILE A 94 12.04 -9.91 8.85
N ALA A 95 11.80 -9.22 9.96
CA ALA A 95 10.87 -8.10 10.04
C ALA A 95 11.37 -6.86 9.26
N LEU A 96 12.68 -6.61 9.25
CA LEU A 96 13.29 -5.43 8.65
C LEU A 96 12.90 -5.20 7.17
N PRO A 97 13.00 -6.19 6.26
CA PRO A 97 12.59 -5.97 4.86
C PRO A 97 11.12 -5.56 4.73
N ILE A 98 10.22 -6.08 5.57
CA ILE A 98 8.80 -5.72 5.55
C ILE A 98 8.61 -4.27 6.00
N GLN A 99 9.30 -3.86 7.06
CA GLN A 99 9.30 -2.48 7.55
C GLN A 99 9.85 -1.49 6.50
N ILE A 100 10.97 -1.83 5.86
CA ILE A 100 11.57 -1.04 4.78
C ILE A 100 10.60 -0.91 3.61
N THR A 101 9.90 -1.99 3.25
CA THR A 101 8.87 -1.96 2.21
C THR A 101 7.72 -1.02 2.58
N GLY A 102 7.22 -1.08 3.81
CA GLY A 102 6.19 -0.15 4.29
C GLY A 102 6.61 1.32 4.17
N LEU A 103 7.85 1.64 4.57
CA LEU A 103 8.42 2.98 4.40
C LEU A 103 8.55 3.38 2.92
N ALA A 104 9.08 2.48 2.08
CA ALA A 104 9.27 2.72 0.65
C ALA A 104 7.93 2.96 -0.08
N LEU A 105 6.90 2.16 0.22
CA LEU A 105 5.56 2.31 -0.36
C LEU A 105 4.90 3.62 0.06
N THR A 106 5.06 4.01 1.33
CA THR A 106 4.52 5.29 1.82
C THR A 106 5.27 6.49 1.22
N LEU A 107 6.59 6.40 1.05
CA LEU A 107 7.39 7.40 0.33
C LEU A 107 6.94 7.53 -1.13
N ALA A 108 6.77 6.40 -1.83
CA ALA A 108 6.27 6.37 -3.20
C ALA A 108 4.88 7.02 -3.29
N ASN A 109 4.01 6.78 -2.30
CA ASN A 109 2.69 7.37 -2.22
C ASN A 109 2.73 8.91 -2.18
N LEU A 110 3.71 9.54 -1.53
CA LEU A 110 3.85 11.00 -1.51
C LEU A 110 4.03 11.60 -2.92
N PHE A 111 4.71 10.89 -3.83
CA PHE A 111 4.84 11.31 -5.22
C PHE A 111 3.53 11.18 -5.99
N VAL A 112 2.73 10.16 -5.68
CA VAL A 112 1.39 9.97 -6.28
C VAL A 112 0.44 11.06 -5.77
N VAL A 113 0.44 11.35 -4.47
CA VAL A 113 -0.33 12.46 -3.88
C VAL A 113 0.04 13.79 -4.54
N ARG A 114 1.33 14.04 -4.77
CA ARG A 114 1.78 15.22 -5.53
C ARG A 114 1.16 15.27 -6.93
N LYS A 115 1.12 14.15 -7.67
CA LYS A 115 0.49 14.09 -9.01
C LYS A 115 -1.01 14.37 -8.93
N ILE A 116 -1.72 13.75 -8.00
CA ILE A 116 -3.16 13.97 -7.77
C ILE A 116 -3.44 15.44 -7.47
N ALA A 117 -2.71 16.02 -6.51
CA ALA A 117 -2.94 17.40 -6.10
C ALA A 117 -2.67 18.41 -7.23
N LEU A 118 -1.61 18.18 -8.02
CA LEU A 118 -1.31 19.01 -9.20
C LEU A 118 -2.29 18.78 -10.36
N ARG A 119 -2.97 17.63 -10.42
CA ARG A 119 -4.06 17.41 -11.37
C ARG A 119 -5.33 18.14 -10.95
N VAL A 120 -5.68 18.08 -9.66
CA VAL A 120 -6.90 18.72 -9.12
C VAL A 120 -6.77 20.23 -9.04
N ALA A 121 -5.58 20.74 -8.69
CA ALA A 121 -5.31 22.17 -8.56
C ALA A 121 -3.98 22.58 -9.24
N PRO A 122 -3.91 22.60 -10.58
CA PRO A 122 -2.66 22.78 -11.34
C PRO A 122 -1.87 24.04 -11.00
N ASN A 123 -2.58 25.13 -10.72
CA ASN A 123 -1.99 26.44 -10.43
C ASN A 123 -1.84 26.72 -8.93
N ASN A 124 -2.18 25.76 -8.06
CA ASN A 124 -2.12 25.94 -6.61
C ASN A 124 -1.15 24.95 -5.95
N PRO A 125 0.15 25.29 -5.88
CA PRO A 125 1.14 24.43 -5.26
C PRO A 125 0.98 24.31 -3.74
N VAL A 126 0.17 25.17 -3.10
CA VAL A 126 -0.14 25.05 -1.66
C VAL A 126 -1.00 23.82 -1.41
N VAL A 127 -1.97 23.53 -2.28
CA VAL A 127 -2.79 22.29 -2.20
C VAL A 127 -1.91 21.05 -2.28
N MET A 128 -0.91 21.06 -3.18
CA MET A 128 0.07 19.98 -3.29
C MET A 128 0.91 19.83 -2.02
N LEU A 129 1.48 20.91 -1.50
CA LEU A 129 2.30 20.86 -0.30
C LEU A 129 1.49 20.41 0.93
N LEU A 130 0.27 20.93 1.11
CA LEU A 130 -0.61 20.54 2.20
C LEU A 130 -1.04 19.07 2.08
N GLY A 131 -1.41 18.61 0.88
CA GLY A 131 -1.78 17.21 0.65
C GLY A 131 -0.63 16.26 1.00
N VAL A 132 0.60 16.59 0.57
CA VAL A 132 1.80 15.80 0.89
C VAL A 132 2.14 15.87 2.38
N LEU A 133 2.11 17.07 3.00
CA LEU A 133 2.37 17.26 4.42
C LEU A 133 1.39 16.45 5.28
N LEU A 134 0.09 16.60 5.04
CA LEU A 134 -0.94 15.89 5.79
C LEU A 134 -0.84 14.38 5.61
N THR A 135 -0.53 13.90 4.40
CA THR A 135 -0.34 12.46 4.16
C THR A 135 0.91 11.93 4.86
N ALA A 136 2.03 12.65 4.75
CA ALA A 136 3.31 12.24 5.31
C ALA A 136 3.30 12.18 6.83
N PHE A 137 2.62 13.12 7.49
CA PHE A 137 2.64 13.24 8.96
C PHE A 137 1.32 12.84 9.63
N TYR A 138 0.43 12.17 8.90
CA TYR A 138 -0.71 11.50 9.52
C TYR A 138 -0.24 10.20 10.17
N TYR A 139 -0.12 10.23 11.50
CA TYR A 139 0.48 9.17 12.30
C TYR A 139 -0.05 7.75 12.01
N PRO A 140 -1.38 7.51 11.90
CA PRO A 140 -1.88 6.16 11.63
C PRO A 140 -1.35 5.54 10.33
N LEU A 141 -1.24 6.31 9.24
CA LEU A 141 -0.68 5.80 7.98
C LEU A 141 0.77 5.37 8.15
N THR A 142 1.57 6.18 8.85
CA THR A 142 2.97 5.85 9.14
C THR A 142 3.03 4.61 10.04
N ASN A 143 2.34 4.66 11.18
CA ASN A 143 2.40 3.63 12.21
C ASN A 143 2.08 2.25 11.62
N TRP A 144 0.91 2.09 10.99
CA TRP A 144 0.49 0.80 10.45
C TRP A 144 1.41 0.31 9.32
N SER A 145 1.88 1.21 8.45
CA SER A 145 2.79 0.85 7.37
C SER A 145 4.16 0.38 7.87
N LEU A 146 4.70 1.01 8.92
CA LEU A 146 6.05 0.73 9.42
C LEU A 146 6.10 -0.39 10.46
N ILE A 147 4.97 -0.82 11.03
CA ILE A 147 4.92 -1.96 11.96
C ILE A 147 4.57 -3.30 11.28
N GLY A 148 4.63 -3.36 9.95
CA GLY A 148 4.57 -4.60 9.17
C GLY A 148 3.23 -4.95 8.55
N THR A 149 2.21 -4.09 8.69
CA THR A 149 0.92 -4.30 8.01
C THR A 149 0.98 -3.82 6.56
N GLU A 150 0.03 -4.26 5.76
CA GLU A 150 -0.11 -3.93 4.34
C GLU A 150 -0.64 -2.50 4.06
N VAL A 151 -0.82 -1.65 5.08
CA VAL A 151 -1.36 -0.28 4.93
C VAL A 151 -0.55 0.57 3.95
N GLY A 152 0.77 0.39 3.90
CA GLY A 152 1.63 1.10 2.93
C GLY A 152 1.30 0.72 1.48
N ALA A 153 1.02 -0.57 1.23
CA ALA A 153 0.59 -1.06 -0.07
C ALA A 153 -0.81 -0.55 -0.42
N MET A 154 -1.71 -0.52 0.57
CA MET A 154 -3.07 -0.04 0.42
C MET A 154 -3.15 1.44 0.08
N VAL A 155 -2.46 2.31 0.83
CA VAL A 155 -2.50 3.76 0.59
C VAL A 155 -1.92 4.10 -0.78
N LEU A 156 -0.82 3.45 -1.17
CA LEU A 156 -0.26 3.61 -2.51
C LEU A 156 -1.23 3.11 -3.58
N GLY A 157 -1.80 1.92 -3.39
CA GLY A 157 -2.72 1.29 -4.33
C GLY A 157 -3.97 2.11 -4.60
N VAL A 158 -4.59 2.62 -3.54
CA VAL A 158 -5.77 3.50 -3.63
C VAL A 158 -5.39 4.82 -4.30
N SER A 159 -4.28 5.46 -3.90
CA SER A 159 -3.84 6.71 -4.54
C SER A 159 -3.53 6.53 -6.02
N VAL A 160 -2.88 5.43 -6.42
CA VAL A 160 -2.65 5.11 -7.83
C VAL A 160 -3.98 4.93 -8.57
N SER A 161 -4.96 4.28 -7.94
CA SER A 161 -6.29 4.09 -8.53
C SER A 161 -6.99 5.43 -8.78
N VAL A 162 -6.94 6.34 -7.81
CA VAL A 162 -7.48 7.71 -7.95
C VAL A 162 -6.74 8.48 -9.04
N TRP A 163 -5.41 8.44 -9.05
CA TRP A 163 -4.61 9.11 -10.08
C TRP A 163 -4.95 8.60 -11.48
N LEU A 164 -5.01 7.29 -11.70
CA LEU A 164 -5.38 6.69 -12.98
C LEU A 164 -6.83 6.99 -13.38
N ALA A 165 -7.75 7.10 -12.43
CA ALA A 165 -9.12 7.52 -12.71
C ALA A 165 -9.17 8.98 -13.20
N LEU A 166 -8.43 9.88 -12.56
CA LEU A 166 -8.30 11.27 -13.01
C LEU A 166 -7.62 11.37 -14.38
N ASP A 167 -6.59 10.57 -14.64
CA ASP A 167 -5.97 10.47 -15.97
C ASP A 167 -6.96 9.96 -17.01
N THR A 168 -7.94 9.13 -16.63
CA THR A 168 -8.92 8.51 -17.57
C THR A 168 -9.90 9.57 -18.05
N LEU A 169 -10.33 10.43 -17.13
CA LEU A 169 -11.22 11.54 -17.47
C LEU A 169 -10.56 12.59 -18.34
N GLU A 170 -9.28 12.87 -18.12
CA GLU A 170 -8.56 13.91 -18.87
C GLU A 170 -8.31 13.51 -20.33
N ASP A 171 -7.76 12.31 -20.57
CA ASP A 171 -7.42 11.86 -21.92
C ASP A 171 -8.53 11.07 -22.62
N GLY A 172 -9.59 10.69 -21.89
CA GLY A 172 -10.72 9.91 -22.38
C GLY A 172 -10.39 8.45 -22.72
N ARG A 173 -9.20 7.95 -22.38
CA ARG A 173 -8.76 6.60 -22.73
C ARG A 173 -9.21 5.60 -21.67
N PHE A 174 -9.99 4.61 -22.08
CA PHE A 174 -10.36 3.50 -21.22
C PHE A 174 -9.13 2.68 -20.77
N ARG A 175 -9.02 2.38 -19.47
CA ARG A 175 -7.91 1.62 -18.90
C ARG A 175 -8.41 0.39 -18.14
N ALA A 176 -8.52 -0.75 -18.82
CA ALA A 176 -8.92 -2.03 -18.21
C ALA A 176 -8.01 -2.43 -17.02
N GLY A 177 -6.71 -2.13 -17.13
CA GLY A 177 -5.71 -2.43 -16.10
C GLY A 177 -6.00 -1.78 -14.74
N LEU A 178 -6.75 -0.67 -14.69
CA LEU A 178 -7.19 -0.05 -13.43
C LEU A 178 -8.08 -1.00 -12.62
N TYR A 179 -9.00 -1.71 -13.27
CA TYR A 179 -9.90 -2.64 -12.59
C TYR A 179 -9.18 -3.90 -12.12
N LEU A 180 -8.22 -4.39 -12.89
CA LEU A 180 -7.37 -5.50 -12.47
C LEU A 180 -6.53 -5.08 -11.26
N TRP A 181 -5.95 -3.87 -11.30
CA TRP A 181 -5.20 -3.29 -10.18
C TRP A 181 -6.05 -3.20 -8.92
N MET A 182 -7.24 -2.59 -9.00
CA MET A 182 -8.14 -2.47 -7.85
C MET A 182 -8.64 -3.84 -7.36
N GLY A 183 -8.83 -4.81 -8.25
CA GLY A 183 -9.16 -6.19 -7.89
C GLY A 183 -8.02 -6.87 -7.14
N LEU A 184 -6.77 -6.70 -7.57
CA LEU A 184 -5.61 -7.23 -6.82
C LEU A 184 -5.50 -6.59 -5.42
N LEU A 185 -5.90 -5.33 -5.24
CA LEU A 185 -5.92 -4.71 -3.91
C LEU A 185 -6.90 -5.41 -2.96
N THR A 186 -7.98 -6.04 -3.43
CA THR A 186 -8.89 -6.80 -2.55
C THR A 186 -8.24 -8.07 -1.99
N LEU A 187 -7.22 -8.60 -2.67
CA LEU A 187 -6.40 -9.70 -2.17
C LEU A 187 -5.26 -9.22 -1.25
N VAL A 188 -4.94 -7.93 -1.26
CA VAL A 188 -4.09 -7.30 -0.24
C VAL A 188 -4.90 -7.09 1.03
N ARG A 189 -6.14 -6.57 0.92
CA ARG A 189 -7.15 -6.56 1.99
C ARG A 189 -8.57 -6.55 1.43
N PRO A 190 -9.51 -7.32 2.00
CA PRO A 190 -10.91 -7.36 1.56
C PRO A 190 -11.61 -5.99 1.56
N ASP A 191 -11.29 -5.12 2.52
CA ASP A 191 -11.88 -3.77 2.63
C ASP A 191 -11.45 -2.82 1.51
N ALA A 192 -10.45 -3.18 0.70
CA ALA A 192 -10.11 -2.46 -0.53
C ALA A 192 -11.30 -2.36 -1.51
N VAL A 193 -12.30 -3.25 -1.37
CA VAL A 193 -13.55 -3.18 -2.13
C VAL A 193 -14.24 -1.82 -1.99
N VAL A 194 -14.13 -1.16 -0.83
CA VAL A 194 -14.72 0.17 -0.62
C VAL A 194 -14.06 1.20 -1.55
N GLY A 195 -12.73 1.18 -1.64
CA GLY A 195 -11.97 2.02 -2.56
C GLY A 195 -12.28 1.69 -4.03
N TYR A 196 -12.40 0.40 -4.36
CA TYR A 196 -12.81 -0.07 -5.67
C TYR A 196 -14.16 0.54 -6.08
N LEU A 197 -15.19 0.36 -5.24
CA LEU A 197 -16.54 0.82 -5.51
C LEU A 197 -16.60 2.35 -5.66
N ALA A 198 -15.85 3.09 -4.85
CA ALA A 198 -15.78 4.54 -4.93
C ALA A 198 -15.19 5.01 -6.28
N VAL A 199 -14.04 4.47 -6.68
CA VAL A 199 -13.38 4.83 -7.95
C VAL A 199 -14.20 4.36 -9.15
N TRP A 200 -14.76 3.16 -9.08
CA TRP A 200 -15.60 2.61 -10.14
C TRP A 200 -16.88 3.43 -10.34
N GLY A 201 -17.59 3.74 -9.25
CA GLY A 201 -18.78 4.59 -9.27
C GLY A 201 -18.47 5.99 -9.81
N PHE A 202 -17.35 6.58 -9.38
CA PHE A 202 -16.87 7.85 -9.93
C PHE A 202 -16.68 7.79 -11.46
N LEU A 203 -16.01 6.76 -11.98
CA LEU A 203 -15.82 6.62 -13.43
C LEU A 203 -17.13 6.37 -14.19
N ILE A 204 -18.08 5.61 -13.64
CA ILE A 204 -19.42 5.43 -14.25
C ILE A 204 -20.14 6.78 -14.37
N LEU A 205 -20.09 7.59 -13.31
CA LEU A 205 -20.79 8.87 -13.25
C LEU A 205 -20.16 9.89 -14.20
N PHE A 206 -18.82 10.03 -14.18
CA PHE A 206 -18.11 11.12 -14.81
C PHE A 206 -17.48 10.79 -16.18
N ASP A 207 -17.20 9.52 -16.51
CA ASP A 207 -16.74 9.12 -17.85
C ASP A 207 -17.90 8.56 -18.70
N ALA A 208 -18.76 9.45 -19.17
CA ALA A 208 -19.90 9.08 -20.02
C ALA A 208 -19.48 8.39 -21.33
N ARG A 209 -18.26 8.64 -21.83
CA ARG A 209 -17.76 8.11 -23.11
C ARG A 209 -17.50 6.62 -23.02
N ASN A 210 -16.94 6.17 -21.90
CA ASN A 210 -16.56 4.77 -21.69
C ASN A 210 -17.48 4.04 -20.69
N ARG A 211 -18.65 4.62 -20.34
CA ARG A 211 -19.55 4.09 -19.30
C ARG A 211 -19.88 2.60 -19.46
N ARG A 212 -20.18 2.13 -20.68
CA ARG A 212 -20.45 0.71 -20.94
C ARG A 212 -19.24 -0.18 -20.64
N ALA A 213 -18.04 0.27 -21.01
CA ALA A 213 -16.81 -0.46 -20.72
C ALA A 213 -16.53 -0.49 -19.21
N HIS A 214 -16.76 0.62 -18.48
CA HIS A 214 -16.65 0.65 -17.02
C HIS A 214 -17.63 -0.31 -16.34
N LEU A 215 -18.88 -0.39 -16.81
CA LEU A 215 -19.86 -1.35 -16.26
C LEU A 215 -19.43 -2.80 -16.48
N VAL A 216 -19.00 -3.15 -17.70
CA VAL A 216 -18.61 -4.53 -18.06
C VAL A 216 -17.34 -4.95 -17.33
N TRP A 217 -16.26 -4.16 -17.43
CA TRP A 217 -14.97 -4.51 -16.83
C TRP A 217 -14.96 -4.33 -15.32
N GLY A 218 -15.54 -3.25 -14.82
CA GLY A 218 -15.61 -3.01 -13.38
C GLY A 218 -16.53 -4.01 -12.69
N GLY A 219 -17.70 -4.30 -13.25
CA GLY A 219 -18.59 -5.32 -12.71
C GLY A 219 -17.97 -6.72 -12.79
N GLY A 220 -17.41 -7.08 -13.95
CA GLY A 220 -16.78 -8.39 -14.16
C GLY A 220 -15.59 -8.65 -13.23
N LEU A 221 -14.69 -7.67 -13.07
CA LEU A 221 -13.53 -7.83 -12.19
C LEU A 221 -13.89 -7.72 -10.72
N LEU A 222 -14.91 -6.94 -10.35
CA LEU A 222 -15.41 -6.94 -8.98
C LEU A 222 -15.94 -8.34 -8.60
N VAL A 223 -16.76 -8.96 -9.45
CA VAL A 223 -17.27 -10.32 -9.20
C VAL A 223 -16.13 -11.34 -9.17
N LEU A 224 -15.13 -11.23 -10.05
CA LEU A 224 -14.00 -12.15 -10.07
C LEU A 224 -13.17 -12.13 -8.77
N PHE A 225 -13.00 -10.95 -8.16
CA PHE A 225 -12.10 -10.75 -7.02
C PHE A 225 -12.82 -10.67 -5.67
N ALA A 226 -14.14 -10.42 -5.65
CA ALA A 226 -14.92 -10.23 -4.42
C ALA A 226 -16.19 -11.11 -4.35
N GLY A 227 -16.48 -11.91 -5.38
CA GLY A 227 -17.55 -12.93 -5.39
C GLY A 227 -16.99 -14.32 -5.22
#